data_AF-A0A1Q3ZLR3-F1
#
_entry.id   AF-A0A1Q3ZLR3-F1
#
_cell.length_a   1.000
_cell.length_b   1.000
_cell.length_c   1.000
_cell.angle_alpha   90.00
_cell.angle_beta   90.00
_cell.angle_gamma   90.00
#
_symmetry.space_group_name_H-M   'P 1'
#
loop_
_entity.id
_entity.type
_entity.pdbx_description
1 polymer ?
#
loop_
_entity_poly.entity_id
_entity_poly.type
_entity_poly.pdbx_seq_one_letter_code
_entity_poly.pdbx_strand_id
1 'polypeptide(L)'
;MENNSLETKEFIVAKKYVKTFGTWMFGQEKPGIWTQLVFYVNLLIAFIFLIWHLLSYYVLSMSTLIYEQKKIDIAALLQKRAEDLGLSKEYFEEHLINFQLINICIWIIFVAGLVVLWRRKSIAFWIHGFCLIAYYCVLFFYMNFKFFNLDIQLSDKIMLGISILTLSVFYLADYLQKKKAMKAEQTSMEQQ
;
A
#
# COMPACT_ATOMS: atom_id res chain seq x y z
N MET A 1 -10.18 -19.63 42.84
CA MET A 1 -10.48 -18.19 42.65
C MET A 1 -9.31 -17.40 42.07
N GLU A 2 -8.11 -17.98 41.93
CA GLU A 2 -6.91 -17.29 41.46
C GLU A 2 -6.84 -17.07 39.94
N ASN A 3 -7.41 -18.00 39.15
CA ASN A 3 -7.38 -17.97 37.68
C ASN A 3 -8.13 -16.77 37.07
N ASN A 4 -9.25 -16.35 37.68
CA ASN A 4 -10.05 -15.21 37.23
C ASN A 4 -9.32 -13.85 37.39
N SER A 5 -8.33 -13.79 38.29
CA SER A 5 -7.53 -12.58 38.57
C SER A 5 -6.36 -12.39 37.61
N LEU A 6 -5.87 -13.47 37.00
CA LEU A 6 -4.80 -13.46 36.00
C LEU A 6 -5.37 -13.06 34.64
N GLU A 7 -6.52 -13.63 34.23
CA GLU A 7 -7.20 -13.25 32.98
C GLU A 7 -7.59 -11.76 32.94
N THR A 8 -8.04 -11.20 34.08
CA THR A 8 -8.35 -9.76 34.16
C THR A 8 -7.10 -8.88 34.05
N LYS A 9 -5.96 -9.29 34.61
CA LYS A 9 -4.70 -8.53 34.49
C LYS A 9 -4.17 -8.56 33.07
N GLU A 10 -4.15 -9.72 32.41
CA GLU A 10 -3.72 -9.84 31.02
C GLU A 10 -4.60 -9.03 30.07
N PHE A 11 -5.93 -9.07 30.26
CA PHE A 11 -6.86 -8.28 29.46
C PHE A 11 -6.67 -6.77 29.64
N ILE A 12 -6.40 -6.30 30.87
CA ILE A 12 -6.12 -4.88 31.15
C ILE A 12 -4.80 -4.44 30.49
N VAL A 13 -3.77 -5.29 30.55
CA VAL A 13 -2.48 -5.04 29.92
C VAL A 13 -2.61 -5.00 28.40
N ALA A 14 -3.28 -5.97 27.79
CA ALA A 14 -3.55 -6.01 26.35
C ALA A 14 -4.35 -4.77 25.90
N LYS A 15 -5.39 -4.40 26.63
CA LYS A 15 -6.18 -3.19 26.36
C LYS A 15 -5.35 -1.91 26.45
N LYS A 16 -4.40 -1.84 27.38
CA LYS A 16 -3.45 -0.72 27.49
C LYS A 16 -2.52 -0.66 26.28
N TYR A 17 -1.93 -1.77 25.85
CA TYR A 17 -1.09 -1.81 24.65
C TYR A 17 -1.86 -1.44 23.38
N VAL A 18 -3.06 -1.99 23.18
CA VAL A 18 -3.93 -1.65 22.04
C VAL A 18 -4.28 -0.16 22.05
N LYS A 19 -4.61 0.41 23.22
CA LYS A 19 -4.92 1.84 23.34
C LYS A 19 -3.68 2.69 23.06
N THR A 20 -2.52 2.36 23.62
CA THR A 20 -1.27 3.09 23.39
C THR A 20 -0.85 3.02 21.92
N PHE A 21 -0.92 1.84 21.30
CA PHE A 21 -0.61 1.66 19.88
C PHE A 21 -1.60 2.40 18.98
N GLY A 22 -2.89 2.33 19.30
CA GLY A 22 -3.94 3.06 18.57
C GLY A 22 -3.77 4.57 18.66
N THR A 23 -3.49 5.12 19.84
CA THR A 23 -3.20 6.55 20.01
C THR A 23 -1.90 6.95 19.33
N TRP A 24 -0.87 6.09 19.38
CA TRP A 24 0.36 6.33 18.67
C TRP A 24 0.12 6.38 17.16
N MET A 25 -0.60 5.43 16.56
CA MET A 25 -0.87 5.40 15.12
C MET A 25 -1.85 6.49 14.65
N PHE A 26 -3.01 6.61 15.29
CA PHE A 26 -4.14 7.42 14.80
C PHE A 26 -4.23 8.82 15.44
N GLY A 27 -3.36 9.14 16.41
CA GLY A 27 -3.46 10.39 17.17
C GLY A 27 -4.67 10.41 18.12
N GLN A 28 -4.88 11.54 18.78
CA GLN A 28 -5.98 11.71 19.74
C GLN A 28 -7.29 12.18 19.08
N GLU A 29 -7.20 12.85 17.92
CA GLU A 29 -8.36 13.38 17.20
C GLU A 29 -8.66 12.54 15.97
N LYS A 30 -9.94 12.16 15.83
CA LYS A 30 -10.42 11.50 14.61
C LYS A 30 -10.50 12.55 13.50
N PRO A 31 -9.87 12.32 12.34
CA PRO A 31 -9.94 13.25 11.23
C PRO A 31 -11.36 13.26 10.64
N GLY A 32 -11.68 14.30 9.87
CA GLY A 32 -13.00 14.46 9.26
C GLY A 32 -13.41 13.28 8.38
N ILE A 33 -14.73 13.13 8.14
CA ILE A 33 -15.33 12.02 7.39
C ILE A 33 -14.65 11.80 6.03
N TRP A 34 -14.31 12.88 5.33
CA TRP A 34 -13.60 12.79 4.05
C TRP A 34 -12.22 12.14 4.17
N THR A 35 -11.43 12.50 5.18
CA THR A 35 -10.12 11.87 5.43
C THR A 35 -10.28 10.39 5.76
N GLN A 36 -11.31 10.03 6.53
CA GLN A 36 -11.59 8.63 6.87
C GLN A 36 -11.94 7.81 5.62
N LEU A 37 -12.80 8.35 4.74
CA LEU A 37 -13.16 7.67 3.49
C LEU A 37 -11.93 7.41 2.61
N VAL A 38 -11.11 8.44 2.39
CA VAL A 38 -9.87 8.32 1.59
C VAL A 38 -8.92 7.31 2.22
N PHE A 39 -8.76 7.36 3.54
CA PHE A 39 -7.93 6.41 4.28
C PHE A 39 -8.42 4.98 4.10
N TYR A 40 -9.69 4.67 4.36
CA TYR A 40 -10.19 3.30 4.31
C TYR A 40 -10.21 2.72 2.89
N VAL A 41 -10.57 3.53 1.88
CA VAL A 41 -10.52 3.10 0.47
C VAL A 41 -9.08 2.75 0.07
N ASN A 42 -8.12 3.62 0.37
CA ASN A 42 -6.73 3.37 0.02
C ASN A 42 -6.09 2.28 0.88
N LEU A 43 -6.54 2.10 2.12
CA LEU A 43 -6.09 1.01 2.99
C LEU A 43 -6.54 -0.34 2.42
N LEU A 44 -7.80 -0.45 1.98
CA LEU A 44 -8.32 -1.65 1.35
C LEU A 44 -7.54 -1.98 0.07
N ILE A 45 -7.31 -0.99 -0.79
CA ILE A 45 -6.51 -1.15 -2.01
C ILE A 45 -5.10 -1.62 -1.66
N ALA A 46 -4.42 -0.96 -0.72
CA ALA A 46 -3.07 -1.30 -0.32
C ALA A 46 -2.98 -2.74 0.23
N PHE A 47 -3.97 -3.19 1.01
CA PHE A 47 -4.01 -4.57 1.50
C PHE A 47 -4.20 -5.58 0.37
N ILE A 48 -5.07 -5.31 -0.60
CA ILE A 48 -5.26 -6.21 -1.75
C ILE A 48 -3.94 -6.36 -2.51
N PHE A 49 -3.24 -5.25 -2.79
CA PHE A 49 -1.93 -5.31 -3.45
C PHE A 49 -0.87 -6.00 -2.59
N LEU A 50 -0.81 -5.72 -1.29
CA LEU A 50 0.16 -6.35 -0.39
C LEU A 50 -0.04 -7.87 -0.36
N ILE A 51 -1.29 -8.33 -0.20
CA ILE A 51 -1.64 -9.76 -0.20
C ILE A 51 -1.29 -10.38 -1.55
N TRP A 52 -1.59 -9.69 -2.64
CA TRP A 52 -1.28 -10.15 -3.99
C TRP A 52 0.23 -10.37 -4.19
N HIS A 53 1.05 -9.40 -3.81
CA HIS A 53 2.50 -9.51 -3.93
C HIS A 53 3.10 -10.54 -2.97
N LEU A 54 2.59 -10.65 -1.73
CA LEU A 54 2.99 -11.68 -0.78
C LEU A 54 2.68 -13.08 -1.27
N LEU A 55 1.47 -13.31 -1.79
CA LEU A 55 1.06 -14.61 -2.33
C LEU A 55 1.90 -14.97 -3.56
N SER A 56 2.11 -14.01 -4.46
CA SER A 56 2.93 -14.21 -5.65
C SER A 56 4.37 -14.54 -5.28
N TYR A 57 4.98 -13.79 -4.36
CA TYR A 57 6.33 -14.06 -3.87
C TYR A 57 6.44 -15.45 -3.24
N TYR A 58 5.46 -15.84 -2.43
CA TYR A 58 5.42 -17.15 -1.78
C TYR A 58 5.33 -18.29 -2.80
N VAL A 59 4.44 -18.17 -3.80
CA VAL A 59 4.27 -19.18 -4.85
C VAL A 59 5.55 -19.35 -5.68
N LEU A 60 6.21 -18.24 -6.01
CA LEU A 60 7.47 -18.28 -6.77
C LEU A 60 8.61 -18.88 -5.95
N SER A 61 8.74 -18.49 -4.68
CA SER A 61 9.82 -18.95 -3.80
C SER A 61 9.69 -20.42 -3.40
N MET A 62 8.46 -20.97 -3.39
CA MET A 62 8.16 -22.35 -3.02
C MET A 62 7.79 -23.22 -4.23
N SER A 63 8.22 -22.84 -5.43
CA SER A 63 7.83 -23.49 -6.68
C SER A 63 8.12 -24.99 -6.71
N THR A 64 9.26 -25.42 -6.16
CA THR A 64 9.67 -26.82 -6.04
C THR A 64 8.76 -27.63 -5.10
N LEU A 65 8.47 -27.10 -3.91
CA LEU A 65 7.58 -27.76 -2.94
C LEU A 65 6.13 -27.89 -3.48
N ILE A 66 5.66 -26.88 -4.21
CA ILE A 66 4.34 -26.91 -4.85
C ILE A 66 4.31 -27.99 -5.94
N TYR A 67 5.37 -28.13 -6.72
CA TYR A 67 5.48 -29.21 -7.70
C TYR A 67 5.45 -30.58 -7.02
N GLU A 68 6.19 -30.76 -5.93
CA GLU A 68 6.23 -32.04 -5.21
C GLU A 68 4.86 -32.44 -4.65
N GLN A 69 4.15 -31.50 -4.04
CA GLN A 69 2.88 -31.77 -3.35
C GLN A 69 1.65 -31.73 -4.26
N LYS A 70 1.60 -30.78 -5.20
CA LYS A 70 0.43 -30.51 -6.05
C LYS A 70 0.62 -30.91 -7.51
N LYS A 71 1.83 -31.32 -7.91
CA LYS A 71 2.20 -31.65 -9.30
C LYS A 71 1.91 -30.50 -10.28
N ILE A 72 1.95 -29.27 -9.79
CA ILE A 72 1.81 -28.06 -10.60
C ILE A 72 3.21 -27.58 -10.96
N ASP A 73 3.55 -27.61 -12.25
CA ASP A 73 4.85 -27.17 -12.75
C ASP A 73 4.86 -25.65 -12.97
N ILE A 74 5.13 -24.92 -11.90
CA ILE A 74 5.27 -23.46 -11.94
C ILE A 74 6.43 -23.05 -12.85
N ALA A 75 7.51 -23.83 -12.90
CA ALA A 75 8.67 -23.53 -13.71
C ALA A 75 8.34 -23.60 -15.21
N ALA A 76 7.51 -24.56 -15.64
CA ALA A 76 7.00 -24.63 -17.01
C ALA A 76 6.04 -23.47 -17.34
N LEU A 77 5.20 -23.05 -16.39
CA LEU A 77 4.32 -21.89 -16.58
C LEU A 77 5.12 -20.59 -16.74
N LEU A 78 6.15 -20.40 -15.92
CA LEU A 78 7.06 -19.25 -16.01
C LEU A 78 7.86 -19.26 -17.30
N GLN A 79 8.31 -20.43 -17.75
CA GLN A 79 9.03 -20.56 -19.01
C GLN A 79 8.16 -20.12 -20.19
N LYS A 80 6.95 -20.65 -20.30
CA LYS A 80 6.01 -20.27 -21.36
C LYS A 80 5.75 -18.76 -21.33
N ARG A 81 5.63 -18.19 -20.13
CA ARG A 81 5.38 -16.75 -19.99
C ARG A 81 6.60 -15.90 -20.36
N ALA A 82 7.79 -16.34 -20.00
CA ALA A 82 9.03 -15.68 -20.40
C ALA A 82 9.15 -15.66 -21.94
N GLU A 83 8.83 -16.77 -22.60
CA GLU A 83 8.81 -16.88 -24.07
C GLU A 83 7.81 -15.90 -24.70
N ASP A 84 6.57 -15.81 -24.18
CA ASP A 84 5.56 -14.84 -24.64
C ASP A 84 6.04 -13.38 -24.53
N LEU A 85 6.86 -13.09 -23.50
CA LEU A 85 7.43 -11.77 -23.25
C LEU A 85 8.73 -11.52 -24.04
N GLY A 86 9.31 -12.56 -24.65
CA GLY A 86 10.60 -12.52 -25.35
C GLY A 86 11.80 -12.43 -24.42
N LEU A 87 11.71 -13.00 -23.22
CA LEU A 87 12.74 -13.03 -22.19
C LEU A 87 13.23 -14.47 -21.97
N SER A 88 14.47 -14.64 -21.48
CA SER A 88 14.91 -15.96 -21.00
C SER A 88 14.24 -16.31 -19.67
N LYS A 89 14.07 -17.60 -19.40
CA LYS A 89 13.39 -18.11 -18.20
C LYS A 89 14.09 -17.67 -16.92
N GLU A 90 15.41 -17.88 -16.82
CA GLU A 90 16.19 -17.56 -15.63
C GLU A 90 16.14 -16.07 -15.31
N TYR A 91 16.26 -15.24 -16.36
CA TYR A 91 16.14 -13.79 -16.22
C TYR A 91 14.75 -13.40 -15.74
N PHE A 92 13.69 -13.93 -16.35
CA PHE A 92 12.32 -13.58 -16.00
C PHE A 92 11.95 -14.02 -14.58
N GLU A 93 12.33 -15.23 -14.16
CA GLU A 93 12.01 -15.75 -12.83
C GLU A 93 12.66 -14.94 -11.71
N GLU A 94 13.96 -14.66 -11.81
CA GLU A 94 14.69 -13.86 -10.83
C GLU A 94 14.11 -12.43 -10.74
N HIS A 95 13.87 -11.80 -11.89
CA HIS A 95 13.29 -10.46 -11.94
C HIS A 95 11.86 -10.45 -11.40
N LEU A 96 11.06 -11.48 -11.65
CA LEU A 96 9.71 -11.56 -11.14
C LEU A 96 9.69 -11.69 -9.61
N ILE A 97 10.56 -12.52 -9.03
CA ILE A 97 10.71 -12.64 -7.56
C ILE A 97 11.10 -11.30 -6.94
N ASN A 98 12.13 -10.64 -7.49
CA ASN A 98 12.60 -9.34 -7.03
C ASN A 98 11.53 -8.26 -7.19
N PHE A 99 10.77 -8.29 -8.29
CA PHE A 99 9.63 -7.41 -8.52
C PHE A 99 8.58 -7.56 -7.43
N GLN A 100 8.21 -8.80 -7.04
CA GLN A 100 7.25 -9.00 -5.95
C GLN A 100 7.80 -8.43 -4.63
N LEU A 101 9.07 -8.69 -4.31
CA LEU A 101 9.70 -8.23 -3.07
C LEU A 101 9.77 -6.69 -2.99
N ILE A 102 10.20 -6.02 -4.06
CA ILE A 102 10.26 -4.57 -4.13
C ILE A 102 8.86 -3.97 -3.93
N ASN A 103 7.83 -4.54 -4.57
CA ASN A 103 6.47 -4.05 -4.43
C ASN A 103 5.90 -4.28 -3.03
N ILE A 104 6.22 -5.38 -2.36
CA ILE A 104 5.87 -5.58 -0.93
C ILE A 104 6.41 -4.40 -0.10
N CYS A 105 7.69 -4.04 -0.28
CA CYS A 105 8.30 -2.91 0.41
C CYS A 105 7.59 -1.58 0.11
N ILE A 106 7.30 -1.31 -1.17
CA ILE A 106 6.58 -0.10 -1.59
C ILE A 106 5.20 -0.02 -0.92
N TRP A 107 4.44 -1.11 -0.91
CA TRP A 107 3.10 -1.12 -0.32
C TRP A 107 3.11 -1.04 1.21
N ILE A 108 4.13 -1.59 1.89
CA ILE A 108 4.34 -1.37 3.33
C ILE A 108 4.57 0.11 3.62
N ILE A 109 5.43 0.79 2.84
CA ILE A 109 5.69 2.22 2.99
C ILE A 109 4.42 3.03 2.68
N PHE A 110 3.65 2.63 1.66
CA PHE A 110 2.38 3.26 1.33
C PHE A 110 1.37 3.19 2.50
N VAL A 111 1.23 2.02 3.14
CA VAL A 111 0.38 1.85 4.33
C VAL A 111 0.87 2.71 5.50
N ALA A 112 2.18 2.79 5.73
CA ALA A 112 2.74 3.72 6.71
C ALA A 112 2.41 5.18 6.37
N GLY A 113 2.44 5.55 5.09
CA GLY A 113 1.98 6.82 4.57
C GLY A 113 0.52 7.12 4.93
N LEU A 114 -0.37 6.12 4.87
CA LEU A 114 -1.79 6.28 5.23
C LEU A 114 -1.96 6.60 6.72
N VAL A 115 -1.12 6.05 7.60
CA VAL A 115 -1.11 6.42 9.02
C VAL A 115 -0.73 7.90 9.19
N VAL A 116 0.22 8.38 8.39
CA VAL A 116 0.62 9.79 8.38
C VAL A 116 -0.46 10.70 7.77
N LEU A 117 -1.19 10.21 6.76
CA LEU A 117 -2.37 10.86 6.18
C LEU A 117 -3.48 11.06 7.22
N TRP A 118 -3.73 10.04 8.03
CA TRP A 118 -4.72 10.10 9.10
C TRP A 118 -4.43 11.25 10.09
N ARG A 119 -3.15 11.51 10.37
CA ARG A 119 -2.69 12.64 11.19
C ARG A 119 -2.62 13.98 10.44
N ARG A 120 -3.11 14.04 9.20
CA ARG A 120 -3.12 15.21 8.30
C ARG A 120 -1.76 15.90 8.14
N LYS A 121 -0.66 15.15 8.19
CA LYS A 121 0.68 15.70 7.96
C LYS A 121 0.95 15.84 6.47
N SER A 122 1.52 16.98 6.05
CA SER A 122 1.81 17.28 4.64
C SER A 122 2.78 16.29 4.01
N ILE A 123 3.69 15.70 4.79
CA ILE A 123 4.63 14.68 4.29
C ILE A 123 3.94 13.44 3.74
N ALA A 124 2.69 13.15 4.14
CA ALA A 124 1.90 12.08 3.55
C ALA A 124 1.79 12.21 2.02
N PHE A 125 1.67 13.44 1.49
CA PHE A 125 1.58 13.68 0.04
C PHE A 125 2.80 13.11 -0.69
N TRP A 126 4.00 13.45 -0.19
CA TRP A 126 5.25 13.00 -0.78
C TRP A 126 5.44 11.49 -0.66
N ILE A 127 5.04 10.89 0.47
CA ILE A 127 5.13 9.43 0.67
C ILE A 127 4.25 8.69 -0.35
N HIS A 128 2.96 9.02 -0.46
CA HIS A 128 2.09 8.32 -1.41
C HIS A 128 2.46 8.59 -2.86
N GLY A 129 2.80 9.85 -3.19
CA GLY A 129 3.27 10.21 -4.52
C GLY A 129 4.50 9.40 -4.93
N PHE A 130 5.51 9.34 -4.06
CA PHE A 130 6.71 8.52 -4.28
C PHE A 130 6.37 7.04 -4.45
N CYS A 131 5.55 6.46 -3.58
CA CYS A 131 5.22 5.04 -3.64
C CYS A 131 4.46 4.68 -4.94
N LEU A 132 3.50 5.50 -5.36
CA LEU A 132 2.74 5.26 -6.60
C LEU A 132 3.64 5.40 -7.84
N ILE A 133 4.48 6.43 -7.88
CA ILE A 133 5.44 6.62 -8.98
C ILE A 133 6.44 5.45 -9.00
N ALA A 134 7.00 5.09 -7.85
CA ALA A 134 7.94 3.97 -7.73
C ALA A 134 7.31 2.65 -8.18
N TYR A 135 6.06 2.37 -7.80
CA TYR A 135 5.33 1.18 -8.25
C TYR A 135 5.28 1.12 -9.78
N TYR A 136 4.85 2.21 -10.44
CA TYR A 136 4.82 2.25 -11.91
C TYR A 136 6.22 2.20 -12.53
N CYS A 137 7.23 2.84 -11.94
CA CYS A 137 8.59 2.75 -12.44
C CYS A 137 9.12 1.31 -12.43
N VAL A 138 8.88 0.58 -11.35
CA VAL A 138 9.23 -0.84 -11.24
C VAL A 138 8.42 -1.65 -12.26
N LEU A 139 7.14 -1.36 -12.44
CA LEU A 139 6.29 -2.02 -13.42
C LEU A 139 6.75 -1.84 -14.87
N PHE A 140 7.10 -0.61 -15.26
CA PHE A 140 7.43 -0.25 -16.64
C PHE A 140 8.90 -0.53 -17.00
N PHE A 141 9.83 -0.11 -16.13
CA PHE A 141 11.25 -0.15 -16.43
C PHE A 141 11.90 -1.45 -15.97
N TYR A 142 11.50 -2.00 -14.83
CA TYR A 142 12.12 -3.21 -14.30
C TYR A 142 11.58 -4.49 -14.97
N MET A 143 10.26 -4.59 -15.19
CA MET A 143 9.65 -5.77 -15.83
C MET A 143 9.47 -5.67 -17.34
N ASN A 144 9.66 -4.50 -17.95
CA ASN A 144 9.38 -4.16 -19.35
C ASN A 144 7.89 -3.86 -19.67
N PHE A 145 7.65 -3.04 -20.69
CA PHE A 145 6.33 -2.56 -21.13
C PHE A 145 5.39 -3.68 -21.60
N LYS A 146 5.93 -4.78 -22.15
CA LYS A 146 5.10 -5.94 -22.56
C LYS A 146 4.43 -6.59 -21.35
N PHE A 147 5.13 -6.73 -20.24
CA PHE A 147 4.57 -7.25 -18.99
C PHE A 147 3.41 -6.38 -18.50
N PHE A 148 3.56 -5.06 -18.54
CA PHE A 148 2.48 -4.13 -18.19
C PHE A 148 1.19 -4.31 -19.02
N ASN A 149 1.32 -4.59 -20.32
CA ASN A 149 0.16 -4.71 -21.20
C ASN A 149 -0.48 -6.10 -21.16
N LEU A 150 0.34 -7.15 -21.01
CA LEU A 150 -0.09 -8.53 -21.17
C LEU A 150 -0.36 -9.24 -19.83
N ASP A 151 0.31 -8.85 -18.74
CA ASP A 151 0.22 -9.53 -17.43
C ASP A 151 -0.55 -8.74 -16.38
N ILE A 152 -0.51 -7.40 -16.42
CA ILE A 152 -1.20 -6.61 -15.41
C ILE A 152 -2.70 -6.59 -15.68
N GLN A 153 -3.46 -7.03 -14.68
CA GLN A 153 -4.90 -7.15 -14.77
C GLN A 153 -5.55 -5.77 -14.89
N LEU A 154 -6.69 -5.71 -15.59
CA LEU A 154 -7.45 -4.48 -15.71
C LEU A 154 -7.96 -4.00 -14.33
N SER A 155 -8.29 -4.92 -13.44
CA SER A 155 -8.64 -4.65 -12.04
C SER A 155 -7.55 -3.85 -11.33
N ASP A 156 -6.28 -4.22 -11.50
CA ASP A 156 -5.15 -3.55 -10.87
C ASP A 156 -5.05 -2.10 -11.35
N LYS A 157 -5.21 -1.90 -12.67
CA LYS A 157 -5.21 -0.57 -13.30
C LYS A 157 -6.34 0.31 -12.76
N ILE A 158 -7.54 -0.25 -12.58
CA ILE A 158 -8.69 0.46 -12.01
C ILE A 158 -8.44 0.82 -10.55
N MET A 159 -7.95 -0.12 -9.74
CA MET A 159 -7.69 0.12 -8.32
C MET A 159 -6.62 1.20 -8.10
N LEU A 160 -5.54 1.18 -8.89
CA LEU A 160 -4.53 2.23 -8.89
C LEU A 160 -5.13 3.58 -9.33
N GLY A 161 -5.98 3.59 -10.35
CA GLY A 161 -6.70 4.78 -10.79
C GLY A 161 -7.58 5.38 -9.68
N ILE A 162 -8.32 4.55 -8.95
CA ILE A 162 -9.11 4.97 -7.79
C ILE A 162 -8.21 5.54 -6.69
N SER A 163 -7.09 4.88 -6.39
CA SER A 163 -6.13 5.36 -5.39
C SER A 163 -5.60 6.75 -5.76
N ILE A 164 -5.11 6.92 -7.00
CA ILE A 164 -4.58 8.19 -7.50
C ILE A 164 -5.66 9.28 -7.43
N LEU A 165 -6.86 8.99 -7.91
CA LEU A 165 -7.95 9.96 -7.94
C LEU A 165 -8.34 10.41 -6.52
N THR A 166 -8.58 9.47 -5.62
CA THR A 166 -9.03 9.77 -4.25
C THR A 166 -7.96 10.55 -3.47
N LEU A 167 -6.68 10.19 -3.60
CA LEU A 167 -5.58 10.94 -2.98
C LEU A 167 -5.41 12.32 -3.62
N SER A 168 -5.49 12.44 -4.94
CA SER A 168 -5.34 13.73 -5.63
C SER A 168 -6.43 14.72 -5.23
N VAL A 169 -7.69 14.26 -5.19
CA VAL A 169 -8.83 15.05 -4.73
C VAL A 169 -8.65 15.48 -3.28
N PHE A 170 -8.21 14.56 -2.40
CA PHE A 170 -7.95 14.86 -1.00
C PHE A 170 -6.90 15.95 -0.83
N TYR A 171 -5.73 15.80 -1.48
CA TYR A 171 -4.63 16.75 -1.32
C TYR A 171 -4.94 18.12 -1.95
N LEU A 172 -5.68 18.14 -3.06
CA LEU A 172 -6.15 19.39 -3.66
C LEU A 172 -7.12 20.12 -2.71
N ALA A 173 -8.07 19.41 -2.12
CA ALA A 173 -9.02 19.99 -1.17
C ALA A 173 -8.31 20.53 0.09
N ASP A 174 -7.36 19.77 0.64
CA ASP A 174 -6.56 20.18 1.80
C ASP A 174 -5.73 21.44 1.51
N TYR A 175 -5.12 21.50 0.32
CA TYR A 175 -4.36 22.68 -0.14
C TYR A 175 -5.26 23.92 -0.29
N LEU A 176 -6.44 23.77 -0.89
CA LEU A 176 -7.39 24.88 -1.06
C LEU A 176 -7.91 25.41 0.28
N GLN A 177 -8.15 24.53 1.26
CA GLN A 177 -8.55 24.94 2.62
C GLN A 177 -7.46 25.75 3.30
N LYS A 178 -6.21 25.28 3.27
CA LYS A 178 -5.05 26.01 3.83
C LYS A 178 -4.87 27.37 3.17
N LYS A 179 -5.01 27.45 1.84
CA LYS A 179 -4.92 28.71 1.09
C LYS A 179 -6.00 29.71 1.48
N LYS A 180 -7.24 29.26 1.74
CA LYS A 180 -8.33 30.13 2.21
C LYS A 180 -8.05 30.66 3.62
N ALA A 181 -7.56 29.81 4.53
CA ALA A 181 -7.23 30.21 5.90
C ALA A 181 -6.13 31.28 5.92
N MET A 182 -5.06 31.10 5.15
CA MET A 182 -3.97 32.10 5.05
C MET A 182 -4.46 33.46 4.52
N LYS A 183 -5.37 33.47 3.53
CA LYS A 183 -5.95 34.72 3.02
C LYS A 183 -6.82 35.43 4.06
N ALA A 184 -7.62 34.69 4.81
CA ALA A 184 -8.48 35.26 5.85
C ALA A 184 -7.66 35.92 6.97
N GLU A 185 -6.54 35.27 7.36
CA GLU A 185 -5.61 35.80 8.36
C GLU A 185 -4.94 37.09 7.86
N GLN A 186 -4.49 37.14 6.60
CA GLN A 186 -3.93 38.35 5.98
C GLN A 186 -4.92 39.52 5.98
N THR A 187 -6.18 39.30 5.57
CA THR A 187 -7.21 40.35 5.59
C THR A 187 -7.51 40.86 7.01
N SER A 188 -7.45 39.99 8.02
CA SER A 188 -7.67 40.41 9.41
C SER A 188 -6.52 41.27 9.98
N MET A 189 -5.28 41.06 9.51
CA MET A 189 -4.12 41.87 9.91
C MET A 189 -4.09 43.23 9.21
N GLU A 190 -4.60 43.35 7.99
CA GLU A 190 -4.70 44.63 7.27
C GLU A 190 -5.80 45.55 7.84
N GLN A 191 -6.73 45.01 8.62
CA GLN A 191 -7.86 45.74 9.22
C GLN A 191 -7.60 46.19 10.67
N GLN A 192 -6.44 45.84 11.25
CA GLN A 192 -5.98 46.27 12.58
C GLN A 192 -4.95 47.40 12.46
#